data_AF-A0A2C9K8D0-F1
#
_entry.id   AF-A0A2C9K8D0-F1
#
_cell.length_a   1.000
_cell.length_b   1.000
_cell.length_c   1.000
_cell.angle_alpha   90.00
_cell.angle_beta   90.00
_cell.angle_gamma   90.00
#
_symmetry.space_group_name_H-M   'P 1'
#
loop_
_entity.id
_entity.type
_entity.pdbx_description
1 polymer ?
#
loop_
_entity_poly.entity_id
_entity_poly.type
_entity_poly.pdbx_seq_one_letter_code
_entity_poly.pdbx_strand_id
1 'polypeptide(L)'
;MLIFLISLGPNQGSETKELSAGTYTYPFQFQLPQGLPSSYEARYGHVRYTVSSNIDKPWKFDHKTRRPFTVISVLDLNQIPDASKSLQDTKQKHLCCLCCKSGPIQATFRLDRAGYVPGEAILINAEISNASSRKMDKSYVNLRMITIFRATAKAKMIYKDVAVVTRPSINPHSEDVWSDEKLIIPPLPPSFLNGCKIIEIHYYLQLNVDPAGPALDLEIPFEVIIGTIPLASVVQQFPPMPPPPSIMSRMYAWETVPSAPPQEELYPLPPPTGLPNLPPPSYGEAITGKFDIREEGDNEHVKGNLQYAPVYTY
;
A
#
# COMPACT_ATOMS: atom_id res chain seq x y z
N MET A 1 5.04 -46.29 10.28
CA MET A 1 3.84 -45.45 10.47
C MET A 1 3.27 -45.16 9.09
N LEU A 2 2.24 -45.91 8.68
CA LEU A 2 1.63 -45.71 7.35
C LEU A 2 0.92 -44.35 7.30
N ILE A 3 1.16 -43.61 6.21
CA ILE A 3 0.46 -42.37 5.87
C ILE A 3 -0.29 -42.69 4.58
N PHE A 4 -1.61 -42.74 4.65
CA PHE A 4 -2.45 -42.71 3.46
C PHE A 4 -2.69 -41.25 3.10
N LEU A 5 -2.69 -40.91 1.81
CA LEU A 5 -2.89 -39.56 1.31
C LEU A 5 -4.01 -39.60 0.28
N ILE A 6 -5.13 -38.91 0.55
CA ILE A 6 -6.24 -38.78 -0.40
C ILE A 6 -5.92 -37.61 -1.33
N SER A 7 -5.56 -37.89 -2.58
CA SER A 7 -5.40 -36.88 -3.62
C SER A 7 -6.75 -36.62 -4.31
N LEU A 8 -7.48 -35.58 -3.89
CA LEU A 8 -8.61 -35.09 -4.69
C LEU A 8 -8.11 -34.02 -5.67
N GLY A 9 -7.56 -34.48 -6.80
CA GLY A 9 -7.63 -33.72 -8.05
C GLY A 9 -9.02 -33.90 -8.66
N PRO A 10 -9.52 -32.96 -9.49
CA PRO A 10 -10.91 -32.95 -9.98
C PRO A 10 -11.36 -34.18 -10.78
N ASN A 11 -10.48 -35.17 -11.04
CA ASN A 11 -10.79 -36.39 -11.79
C ASN A 11 -10.08 -37.67 -11.28
N GLN A 12 -9.66 -37.76 -10.01
CA GLN A 12 -9.04 -39.00 -9.50
C GLN A 12 -9.86 -39.63 -8.39
N GLY A 13 -10.29 -40.88 -8.66
CA GLY A 13 -11.13 -41.68 -7.78
C GLY A 13 -10.47 -42.06 -6.46
N SER A 14 -11.32 -42.57 -5.56
CA SER A 14 -11.05 -43.00 -4.18
C SER A 14 -10.11 -44.24 -4.09
N GLU A 15 -8.90 -44.17 -4.64
CA GLU A 15 -7.87 -45.19 -4.37
C GLU A 15 -6.88 -44.69 -3.32
N THR A 16 -6.98 -45.27 -2.13
CA THR A 16 -6.06 -45.05 -1.02
C THR A 16 -4.67 -45.57 -1.40
N LYS A 17 -3.75 -44.68 -1.79
CA LYS A 17 -2.35 -45.05 -2.07
C LYS A 17 -1.49 -44.98 -0.82
N GLU A 18 -0.76 -46.06 -0.55
CA GLU A 18 0.31 -46.08 0.46
C GLU A 18 1.55 -45.37 -0.09
N LEU A 19 2.09 -44.42 0.66
CA LEU A 19 3.31 -43.69 0.32
C LEU A 19 4.48 -44.25 1.12
N SER A 20 5.52 -44.73 0.43
CA SER A 20 6.79 -45.13 1.03
C SER A 20 7.58 -43.93 1.56
N ALA A 21 8.67 -44.18 2.29
CA ALA A 21 9.54 -43.10 2.72
C ALA A 21 10.21 -42.45 1.49
N GLY A 22 10.06 -41.14 1.35
CA GLY A 22 10.61 -40.39 0.23
C GLY A 22 10.07 -38.96 0.16
N THR A 23 10.50 -38.24 -0.89
CA THR A 23 10.00 -36.91 -1.20
C THR A 23 8.96 -37.01 -2.31
N TYR A 24 7.77 -36.48 -2.05
CA TYR A 24 6.67 -36.42 -3.01
C TYR A 24 6.39 -34.97 -3.38
N THR A 25 6.29 -34.70 -4.67
CA THR A 25 6.01 -33.36 -5.20
C THR A 25 4.72 -33.40 -5.99
N TYR A 26 3.76 -32.57 -5.57
CA TYR A 26 2.46 -32.44 -6.21
C TYR A 26 2.36 -31.03 -6.81
N PRO A 27 2.62 -30.86 -8.12
CA PRO A 27 2.48 -29.55 -8.75
C PRO A 27 0.99 -29.16 -8.82
N PHE A 28 0.71 -27.89 -8.56
CA PHE A 28 -0.63 -27.32 -8.71
C PHE A 28 -0.51 -25.96 -9.39
N GLN A 29 -1.56 -25.59 -10.12
CA GLN A 29 -1.72 -24.28 -10.74
C GLN A 29 -3.18 -23.88 -10.66
N PHE A 30 -3.42 -22.61 -10.33
CA PHE A 30 -4.75 -22.01 -10.37
C PHE A 30 -4.66 -20.62 -10.97
N GLN A 31 -5.66 -20.27 -11.77
CA GLN A 31 -5.85 -18.90 -12.24
C GLN A 31 -6.65 -18.14 -11.19
N LEU A 32 -6.16 -16.99 -10.75
CA LEU A 32 -6.95 -16.11 -9.90
C LEU A 32 -8.08 -15.48 -10.71
N PRO A 33 -9.32 -15.39 -10.16
CA PRO A 33 -10.40 -14.64 -10.77
C PRO A 33 -10.02 -13.19 -11.05
N GLN A 34 -10.68 -12.57 -12.04
CA GLN A 34 -10.56 -11.13 -12.25
C GLN A 34 -11.37 -10.35 -11.20
N GLY A 35 -10.99 -9.10 -10.97
CA GLY A 35 -11.71 -8.21 -10.04
C GLY A 35 -11.52 -8.54 -8.57
N LEU A 36 -10.49 -9.33 -8.22
CA LEU A 36 -10.13 -9.54 -6.83
C LEU A 36 -9.66 -8.21 -6.19
N PRO A 37 -10.12 -7.91 -4.97
CA PRO A 37 -9.56 -6.80 -4.20
C PRO A 37 -8.09 -7.04 -3.84
N SER A 38 -7.36 -5.96 -3.60
CA SER A 38 -6.01 -6.06 -3.06
C SER A 38 -6.05 -6.71 -1.67
N SER A 39 -4.99 -7.45 -1.33
CA SER A 39 -4.78 -7.94 0.03
C SER A 39 -4.72 -6.77 1.00
N TYR A 40 -5.31 -6.94 2.17
CA TYR A 40 -5.31 -5.91 3.21
C TYR A 40 -5.39 -6.59 4.58
N GLU A 41 -4.64 -6.11 5.55
CA GLU A 41 -4.65 -6.64 6.92
C GLU A 41 -4.79 -5.50 7.92
N ALA A 42 -5.81 -5.62 8.79
CA ALA A 42 -6.05 -4.71 9.88
C ALA A 42 -6.81 -5.40 11.01
N ARG A 43 -6.79 -4.78 12.21
CA ARG A 43 -7.46 -5.28 13.41
C ARG A 43 -8.96 -5.54 13.23
N TYR A 44 -9.65 -4.75 12.42
CA TYR A 44 -11.11 -4.77 12.28
C TYR A 44 -11.61 -5.47 11.02
N GLY A 45 -10.71 -6.02 10.19
CA GLY A 45 -11.05 -6.70 8.96
C GLY A 45 -9.82 -6.91 8.07
N HIS A 46 -9.88 -7.94 7.23
CA HIS A 46 -8.81 -8.27 6.30
C HIS A 46 -9.37 -8.79 4.97
N VAL A 47 -8.56 -8.66 3.92
CA VAL A 47 -8.68 -9.37 2.66
C VAL A 47 -7.42 -10.21 2.54
N ARG A 48 -7.56 -11.53 2.72
CA ARG A 48 -6.43 -12.45 2.82
C ARG A 48 -6.54 -13.56 1.79
N TYR A 49 -5.48 -13.79 1.04
CA TYR A 49 -5.36 -14.90 0.11
C TYR A 49 -4.38 -15.91 0.67
N THR A 50 -4.79 -17.18 0.71
CA THR A 50 -3.96 -18.26 1.20
C THR A 50 -4.05 -19.46 0.28
N VAL A 51 -2.95 -20.18 0.17
CA VAL A 51 -2.92 -21.54 -0.37
C VAL A 51 -2.80 -22.47 0.82
N SER A 52 -3.70 -23.46 0.90
CA SER A 52 -3.66 -24.49 1.92
C SER A 52 -3.51 -25.86 1.27
N SER A 53 -2.62 -26.68 1.81
CA SER A 53 -2.51 -28.10 1.50
C SER A 53 -2.98 -28.90 2.70
N ASN A 54 -3.86 -29.87 2.50
CA ASN A 54 -4.28 -30.82 3.53
C ASN A 54 -3.81 -32.23 3.18
N ILE A 55 -3.14 -32.88 4.11
CA ILE A 55 -2.84 -34.31 4.08
C ILE A 55 -3.86 -34.99 4.99
N ASP A 56 -4.92 -35.51 4.38
CA ASP A 56 -5.92 -36.34 5.05
C ASP A 56 -5.27 -37.68 5.43
N LYS A 57 -5.34 -38.03 6.73
CA LYS A 57 -4.82 -39.29 7.24
C LYS A 57 -5.91 -40.07 7.95
N PRO A 58 -6.24 -41.28 7.47
CA PRO A 58 -7.15 -42.18 8.16
C PRO A 58 -6.73 -42.38 9.61
N TRP A 59 -7.69 -42.19 10.52
CA TRP A 59 -7.55 -42.44 11.95
C TRP A 59 -6.49 -41.56 12.66
N LYS A 60 -6.08 -40.44 12.06
CA LYS A 60 -5.14 -39.47 12.66
C LYS A 60 -5.55 -38.04 12.36
N PHE A 61 -5.00 -37.08 13.09
CA PHE A 61 -5.13 -35.67 12.74
C PHE A 61 -4.44 -35.38 11.42
N ASP A 62 -5.21 -34.79 10.52
CA ASP A 62 -4.78 -34.17 9.27
C ASP A 62 -3.58 -33.25 9.46
N HIS A 63 -2.76 -33.14 8.42
CA HIS A 63 -1.67 -32.18 8.41
C HIS A 63 -1.97 -31.08 7.42
N LYS A 64 -2.20 -29.88 7.95
CA LYS A 64 -2.52 -28.69 7.16
C LYS A 64 -1.30 -27.80 7.09
N THR A 65 -0.93 -27.38 5.88
CA THR A 65 0.06 -26.33 5.67
C THR A 65 -0.63 -25.16 4.99
N ARG A 66 -0.49 -23.95 5.54
CA ARG A 66 -1.06 -22.72 4.99
C ARG A 66 0.05 -21.75 4.63
N ARG A 67 -0.05 -21.14 3.45
CA ARG A 67 0.86 -20.09 2.99
C ARG A 67 0.06 -18.89 2.48
N PRO A 68 0.22 -17.70 3.07
CA PRO A 68 -0.41 -16.49 2.57
C PRO A 68 0.38 -15.96 1.35
N PHE A 69 -0.29 -15.20 0.49
CA PHE A 69 0.34 -14.45 -0.58
C PHE A 69 -0.41 -13.13 -0.83
N THR A 70 0.29 -12.17 -1.42
CA THR A 70 -0.28 -10.85 -1.69
C THR A 70 -0.84 -10.78 -3.11
N VAL A 71 -2.08 -10.30 -3.20
CA VAL A 71 -2.76 -9.88 -4.42
C VAL A 71 -2.82 -8.36 -4.43
N ILE A 72 -2.47 -7.74 -5.55
CA ILE A 72 -2.60 -6.30 -5.75
C ILE A 72 -3.55 -6.10 -6.94
N SER A 73 -4.71 -5.52 -6.67
CA SER A 73 -5.66 -5.13 -7.70
C SER A 73 -5.15 -3.90 -8.45
N VAL A 74 -5.30 -3.88 -9.76
CA VAL A 74 -4.86 -2.76 -10.60
C VAL A 74 -5.80 -1.58 -10.39
N LEU A 75 -5.24 -0.46 -9.96
CA LEU A 75 -5.87 0.85 -9.96
C LEU A 75 -5.05 1.77 -10.87
N ASP A 76 -5.48 1.91 -12.12
CA ASP A 76 -4.80 2.74 -13.12
C ASP A 76 -5.25 4.20 -13.01
N LEU A 77 -4.33 5.07 -12.58
CA LEU A 77 -4.61 6.50 -12.43
C LEU A 77 -4.97 7.17 -13.76
N ASN A 78 -4.52 6.62 -14.90
CA ASN A 78 -4.86 7.14 -16.23
C ASN A 78 -6.34 6.93 -16.60
N GLN A 79 -7.04 6.04 -15.89
CA GLN A 79 -8.48 5.81 -16.05
C GLN A 79 -9.34 6.66 -15.10
N ILE A 80 -8.73 7.46 -14.24
CA ILE A 80 -9.41 8.26 -13.23
C ILE A 80 -9.27 9.74 -13.60
N PRO A 81 -10.33 10.40 -14.10
CA PRO A 81 -10.25 11.79 -14.57
C PRO A 81 -9.73 12.78 -13.53
N ASP A 82 -10.11 12.60 -12.27
CA ASP A 82 -9.69 13.50 -11.19
C ASP A 82 -8.23 13.28 -10.75
N ALA A 83 -7.58 12.17 -11.14
CA ALA A 83 -6.21 11.88 -10.72
C ALA A 83 -5.20 12.93 -11.23
N SER A 84 -5.39 13.45 -12.45
CA SER A 84 -4.51 14.49 -13.01
C SER A 84 -4.92 15.92 -12.64
N LYS A 85 -5.97 16.11 -11.83
CA LYS A 85 -6.50 17.42 -11.48
C LYS A 85 -5.63 18.10 -10.43
N SER A 86 -5.22 19.34 -10.70
CA SER A 86 -4.56 20.18 -9.70
C SER A 86 -5.55 20.58 -8.60
N LEU A 87 -5.09 20.58 -7.35
CA LEU A 87 -5.89 20.94 -6.18
C LEU A 87 -5.34 22.23 -5.57
N GLN A 88 -6.25 23.15 -5.21
CA GLN A 88 -5.90 24.36 -4.49
C GLN A 88 -7.08 24.77 -3.60
N ASP A 89 -6.77 25.17 -2.37
CA ASP A 89 -7.73 25.76 -1.44
C ASP A 89 -7.03 26.75 -0.51
N THR A 90 -7.77 27.75 -0.07
CA THR A 90 -7.30 28.81 0.83
C THR A 90 -8.28 28.95 1.99
N LYS A 91 -7.78 28.81 3.21
CA LYS A 91 -8.59 29.01 4.42
C LYS A 91 -7.97 30.06 5.32
N GLN A 92 -8.82 30.73 6.08
CA GLN A 92 -8.41 31.67 7.11
C GLN A 92 -9.27 31.54 8.36
N LYS A 93 -8.73 31.89 9.52
CA LYS A 93 -9.47 31.98 10.78
C LYS A 93 -8.88 33.02 11.72
N HIS A 94 -9.71 33.57 12.60
CA HIS A 94 -9.28 34.43 13.70
C HIS A 94 -9.11 33.61 14.99
N LEU A 95 -8.09 33.93 15.79
CA LEU A 95 -7.73 33.18 17.01
C LEU A 95 -8.29 33.78 18.32
N CYS A 96 -8.92 34.96 18.28
CA CYS A 96 -9.47 35.66 19.45
C CYS A 96 -10.96 36.03 19.24
N CYS A 97 -11.68 36.29 20.33
CA CYS A 97 -13.04 36.86 20.33
C CYS A 97 -13.07 38.36 19.92
N LEU A 98 -14.27 38.88 19.63
CA LEU A 98 -14.58 40.16 18.96
C LEU A 98 -13.89 41.45 19.47
N CYS A 99 -13.10 41.43 20.54
CA CYS A 99 -12.48 42.60 21.16
C CYS A 99 -10.97 42.76 20.86
N CYS A 100 -10.33 41.81 20.19
CA CYS A 100 -8.89 41.83 19.90
C CYS A 100 -8.56 42.51 18.56
N LYS A 101 -7.61 43.46 18.55
CA LYS A 101 -6.97 43.98 17.32
C LYS A 101 -5.90 43.02 16.77
N SER A 102 -6.28 41.79 16.43
CA SER A 102 -5.36 40.78 15.86
C SER A 102 -5.86 40.34 14.49
N GLY A 103 -4.94 40.22 13.53
CA GLY A 103 -5.25 39.67 12.20
C GLY A 103 -5.52 38.15 12.25
N PRO A 104 -6.06 37.59 11.16
CA PRO A 104 -6.29 36.15 11.03
C PRO A 104 -4.98 35.39 10.82
N ILE A 105 -5.04 34.07 10.95
CA ILE A 105 -4.10 33.19 10.26
C ILE A 105 -4.73 32.72 8.96
N GLN A 106 -3.95 32.68 7.89
CA GLN A 106 -4.37 32.26 6.56
C GLN A 106 -3.38 31.24 6.01
N ALA A 107 -3.89 30.24 5.31
CA ALA A 107 -3.07 29.30 4.56
C ALA A 107 -3.66 29.04 3.18
N THR A 108 -2.81 28.91 2.18
CA THR A 108 -3.14 28.40 0.85
C THR A 108 -2.35 27.13 0.62
N PHE A 109 -3.02 26.05 0.23
CA PHE A 109 -2.40 24.76 -0.06
C PHE A 109 -2.61 24.41 -1.53
N ARG A 110 -1.59 23.88 -2.20
CA ARG A 110 -1.61 23.54 -3.63
C ARG A 110 -0.93 22.21 -3.92
N LEU A 111 -1.54 21.45 -4.82
CA LEU A 111 -0.98 20.25 -5.44
C LEU A 111 -1.16 20.34 -6.96
N ASP A 112 -0.17 19.83 -7.70
CA ASP A 112 -0.21 19.76 -9.15
C ASP A 112 -1.17 18.67 -9.66
N ARG A 113 -1.37 17.60 -8.88
CA ARG A 113 -2.29 16.49 -9.16
C ARG A 113 -2.90 15.87 -7.91
N ALA A 114 -3.92 15.04 -8.09
CA ALA A 114 -4.58 14.31 -7.00
C ALA A 114 -4.19 12.81 -6.92
N GLY A 115 -3.64 12.24 -7.99
CA GLY A 115 -3.29 10.82 -8.09
C GLY A 115 -1.79 10.57 -8.01
N TYR A 116 -1.39 9.58 -7.20
CA TYR A 116 0.01 9.21 -6.97
C TYR A 116 0.14 7.68 -6.80
N VAL A 117 1.34 7.12 -6.96
CA VAL A 117 1.62 5.72 -6.61
C VAL A 117 2.61 5.62 -5.44
N PRO A 118 2.63 4.51 -4.69
CA PRO A 118 3.69 4.25 -3.71
C PRO A 118 5.11 4.40 -4.30
N GLY A 119 6.04 4.93 -3.51
CA GLY A 119 7.41 5.25 -3.94
C GLY A 119 7.56 6.65 -4.57
N GLU A 120 6.47 7.21 -5.09
CA GLU A 120 6.44 8.56 -5.65
C GLU A 120 6.57 9.64 -4.57
N ALA A 121 7.14 10.79 -4.94
CA ALA A 121 7.21 11.97 -4.08
C ALA A 121 6.07 12.94 -4.42
N ILE A 122 5.24 13.27 -3.43
CA ILE A 122 4.30 14.39 -3.53
C ILE A 122 5.09 15.69 -3.35
N LEU A 123 4.93 16.65 -4.27
CA LEU A 123 5.52 17.98 -4.18
C LEU A 123 4.56 18.94 -3.50
N ILE A 124 4.86 19.28 -2.24
CA ILE A 124 4.01 20.08 -1.37
C ILE A 124 4.32 21.57 -1.59
N ASN A 125 3.29 22.32 -1.97
CA ASN A 125 3.34 23.77 -2.14
C ASN A 125 2.30 24.45 -1.25
N ALA A 126 2.73 25.35 -0.36
CA ALA A 126 1.84 26.04 0.57
C ALA A 126 2.37 27.42 0.97
N GLU A 127 1.45 28.35 1.22
CA GLU A 127 1.74 29.70 1.73
C GLU A 127 0.95 29.89 3.01
N ILE A 128 1.63 30.19 4.12
CA ILE A 128 1.02 30.41 5.42
C ILE A 128 1.34 31.84 5.85
N SER A 129 0.32 32.63 6.16
CA SER A 129 0.47 33.98 6.70
C SER A 129 -0.12 34.04 8.10
N ASN A 130 0.72 34.37 9.08
CA ASN A 130 0.31 34.58 10.45
C ASN A 130 0.21 36.07 10.73
N ALA A 131 -0.92 36.70 10.39
CA ALA A 131 -1.18 38.09 10.74
C ALA A 131 -1.66 38.25 12.20
N SER A 132 -1.72 37.16 12.98
CA SER A 132 -2.14 37.19 14.37
C SER A 132 -0.99 37.58 15.30
N SER A 133 -1.34 37.99 16.52
CA SER A 133 -0.37 38.23 17.60
C SER A 133 0.13 36.94 18.27
N ARG A 134 -0.33 35.77 17.82
CA ARG A 134 -0.02 34.48 18.42
C ARG A 134 1.00 33.71 17.58
N LYS A 135 1.92 33.00 18.23
CA LYS A 135 2.86 32.08 17.59
C LYS A 135 2.13 30.81 17.12
N MET A 136 2.53 30.27 15.97
CA MET A 136 2.17 28.91 15.55
C MET A 136 3.28 27.96 16.02
N ASP A 137 2.94 26.90 16.74
CA ASP A 137 3.94 25.97 17.28
C ASP A 137 4.59 25.13 16.18
N LYS A 138 3.82 24.79 15.14
CA LYS A 138 4.29 24.09 13.94
C LYS A 138 3.31 24.24 12.78
N SER A 139 3.80 23.94 11.58
CA SER A 139 2.98 23.61 10.41
C SER A 139 3.39 22.23 9.92
N TYR A 140 2.42 21.41 9.50
CA TYR A 140 2.72 20.06 9.03
C TYR A 140 1.72 19.58 8.00
N VAL A 141 2.21 18.75 7.09
CA VAL A 141 1.40 18.02 6.11
C VAL A 141 1.46 16.54 6.42
N ASN A 142 0.29 15.92 6.63
CA ASN A 142 0.17 14.49 6.83
C ASN A 142 -0.64 13.85 5.71
N LEU A 143 -0.12 12.74 5.18
CA LEU A 143 -0.93 11.80 4.39
C LEU A 143 -1.66 10.90 5.39
N ARG A 144 -2.99 10.97 5.40
CA ARG A 144 -3.86 10.22 6.29
C ARG A 144 -4.63 9.18 5.52
N MET A 145 -4.47 7.92 5.91
CA MET A 145 -5.30 6.81 5.46
C MET A 145 -6.55 6.72 6.33
N ILE A 146 -7.71 6.70 5.69
CA ILE A 146 -9.01 6.47 6.33
C ILE A 146 -9.51 5.12 5.85
N THR A 147 -9.63 4.15 6.77
CA THR A 147 -10.21 2.84 6.47
C THR A 147 -11.60 2.75 7.06
N ILE A 148 -12.59 2.47 6.21
CA ILE A 148 -13.99 2.28 6.60
C ILE A 148 -14.29 0.79 6.58
N PHE A 149 -14.56 0.22 7.75
CA PHE A 149 -15.03 -1.15 7.92
C PHE A 149 -16.56 -1.15 8.04
N ARG A 150 -17.25 -1.86 7.15
CA ARG A 150 -18.71 -1.95 7.11
C ARG A 150 -19.16 -3.34 7.55
N ALA A 151 -20.03 -3.37 8.55
CA ALA A 151 -20.81 -4.52 8.96
C ALA A 151 -22.30 -4.27 8.65
N THR A 152 -23.15 -5.28 8.82
CA THR A 152 -24.57 -5.24 8.42
C THR A 152 -25.34 -4.01 8.93
N ALA A 153 -25.04 -3.53 10.14
CA ALA A 153 -25.76 -2.42 10.77
C ALA A 153 -24.89 -1.23 11.18
N LYS A 154 -23.56 -1.35 11.09
CA LYS A 154 -22.62 -0.36 11.64
C LYS A 154 -21.41 -0.22 10.74
N ALA A 155 -20.86 0.99 10.69
CA ALA A 155 -19.56 1.26 10.08
C ALA A 155 -18.58 1.76 11.14
N LYS A 156 -17.31 1.42 10.98
CA LYS A 156 -16.21 1.91 11.81
C LYS A 156 -15.16 2.55 10.92
N MET A 157 -14.84 3.80 11.19
CA MET A 157 -13.77 4.52 10.50
C MET A 157 -12.51 4.53 11.37
N ILE A 158 -11.38 4.18 10.78
CA ILE A 158 -10.06 4.22 11.39
C ILE A 158 -9.22 5.22 10.63
N TYR A 159 -8.57 6.12 11.37
CA TYR A 159 -7.67 7.14 10.83
C TYR A 159 -6.25 6.75 11.20
N LYS A 160 -5.34 6.79 10.23
CA LYS A 160 -3.92 6.54 10.45
C LYS A 160 -3.10 7.51 9.60
N ASP A 161 -2.23 8.29 10.23
CA ASP A 161 -1.24 9.06 9.51
C ASP A 161 -0.14 8.10 9.03
N VAL A 162 0.09 8.10 7.72
CA VAL A 162 0.98 7.14 7.05
C VAL A 162 2.29 7.76 6.60
N ALA A 163 2.32 9.08 6.42
CA ALA A 163 3.52 9.87 6.20
C ALA A 163 3.28 11.30 6.70
N VAL A 164 4.32 11.97 7.21
CA VAL A 164 4.22 13.33 7.75
C VAL A 164 5.49 14.12 7.42
N VAL A 165 5.35 15.36 6.99
CA VAL A 165 6.42 16.36 6.94
C VAL A 165 6.03 17.52 7.87
N THR A 166 6.96 17.96 8.71
CA THR A 166 6.72 19.01 9.72
C THR A 166 7.75 20.10 9.59
N ARG A 167 7.30 21.36 9.70
CA ARG A 167 8.14 22.54 9.74
C ARG A 167 8.10 23.21 11.12
N PRO A 168 9.15 23.96 11.46
CA PRO A 168 9.25 24.63 12.76
C PRO A 168 8.19 25.72 12.93
N SER A 169 8.18 26.30 14.12
CA SER A 169 7.22 27.32 14.51
C SER A 169 7.25 28.57 13.63
N ILE A 170 6.09 29.20 13.46
CA ILE A 170 5.91 30.45 12.72
C ILE A 170 5.64 31.57 13.73
N ASN A 171 6.43 32.63 13.69
CA ASN A 171 6.31 33.75 14.63
C ASN A 171 5.03 34.59 14.34
N PRO A 172 4.53 35.35 15.33
CA PRO A 172 3.52 36.38 15.08
C PRO A 172 3.95 37.33 13.95
N HIS A 173 3.00 37.77 13.13
CA HIS A 173 3.23 38.71 12.03
C HIS A 173 4.32 38.28 11.04
N SER A 174 4.38 36.98 10.75
CA SER A 174 5.34 36.40 9.80
C SER A 174 4.67 35.41 8.85
N GLU A 175 5.41 35.02 7.82
CA GLU A 175 4.94 34.12 6.77
C GLU A 175 5.87 32.91 6.67
N ASP A 176 5.31 31.80 6.19
CA ASP A 176 6.04 30.58 5.87
C ASP A 176 5.61 30.05 4.51
N VAL A 177 6.58 29.74 3.64
CA VAL A 177 6.35 29.29 2.27
C VAL A 177 7.00 27.93 2.07
N TRP A 178 6.20 26.94 1.69
CA TRP A 178 6.61 25.60 1.30
C TRP A 178 6.72 25.56 -0.22
N SER A 179 7.91 25.22 -0.73
CA SER A 179 8.20 25.17 -2.17
C SER A 179 8.78 23.83 -2.53
N ASP A 180 7.98 23.01 -3.22
CA ASP A 180 8.32 21.66 -3.67
C ASP A 180 8.90 20.74 -2.58
N GLU A 181 8.39 20.87 -1.35
CA GLU A 181 8.78 20.01 -0.24
C GLU A 181 8.30 18.58 -0.51
N LYS A 182 9.17 17.59 -0.34
CA LYS A 182 8.89 16.21 -0.77
C LYS A 182 8.30 15.36 0.34
N LEU A 183 7.16 14.72 0.08
CA LEU A 183 6.60 13.65 0.90
C LEU A 183 6.59 12.34 0.11
N ILE A 184 7.45 11.39 0.49
CA ILE A 184 7.52 10.07 -0.14
C ILE A 184 6.35 9.20 0.33
N ILE A 185 5.66 8.58 -0.62
CA ILE A 185 4.53 7.70 -0.34
C ILE A 185 5.07 6.31 0.05
N PRO A 186 4.79 5.80 1.26
CA PRO A 186 5.24 4.47 1.68
C PRO A 186 4.49 3.35 0.94
N PRO A 187 4.88 2.07 1.12
CA PRO A 187 4.14 0.94 0.58
C PRO A 187 2.73 0.87 1.18
N LEU A 188 1.73 1.24 0.38
CA LEU A 188 0.33 1.39 0.78
C LEU A 188 -0.60 0.58 -0.14
N PRO A 189 -1.73 0.08 0.38
CA PRO A 189 -2.77 -0.48 -0.48
C PRO A 189 -3.34 0.60 -1.42
N PRO A 190 -3.84 0.23 -2.60
CA PRO A 190 -4.52 1.18 -3.47
C PRO A 190 -5.82 1.70 -2.84
N SER A 191 -6.22 2.92 -3.22
CA SER A 191 -7.49 3.53 -2.84
C SER A 191 -8.69 2.65 -3.18
N PHE A 192 -9.78 2.87 -2.43
CA PHE A 192 -11.12 2.28 -2.57
C PHE A 192 -11.21 0.77 -2.31
N LEU A 193 -10.09 0.04 -2.42
CA LEU A 193 -10.04 -1.41 -2.30
C LEU A 193 -11.07 -2.10 -3.21
N ASN A 194 -11.11 -1.68 -4.48
CA ASN A 194 -12.08 -2.13 -5.48
C ASN A 194 -12.30 -3.65 -5.46
N GLY A 195 -13.57 -4.07 -5.43
CA GLY A 195 -13.96 -5.47 -5.29
C GLY A 195 -14.23 -5.91 -3.85
N CYS A 196 -13.85 -5.11 -2.84
CA CYS A 196 -14.23 -5.36 -1.45
C CYS A 196 -15.50 -4.57 -1.07
N LYS A 197 -16.50 -5.25 -0.50
CA LYS A 197 -17.78 -4.62 -0.11
C LYS A 197 -17.82 -4.12 1.34
N ILE A 198 -16.89 -4.62 2.16
CA ILE A 198 -16.90 -4.43 3.62
C ILE A 198 -15.72 -3.61 4.13
N ILE A 199 -14.73 -3.33 3.27
CA ILE A 199 -13.57 -2.51 3.59
C ILE A 199 -13.37 -1.53 2.45
N GLU A 200 -13.24 -0.26 2.78
CA GLU A 200 -13.05 0.84 1.86
C GLU A 200 -11.90 1.71 2.38
N ILE A 201 -11.03 2.19 1.49
CA ILE A 201 -9.81 2.94 1.85
C ILE A 201 -9.81 4.27 1.12
N HIS A 202 -9.63 5.36 1.86
CA HIS A 202 -9.50 6.72 1.36
C HIS A 202 -8.20 7.34 1.85
N TYR A 203 -7.65 8.29 1.08
CA TYR A 203 -6.45 9.00 1.45
C TYR A 203 -6.68 10.51 1.38
N TYR A 204 -6.24 11.20 2.43
CA TYR A 204 -6.30 12.66 2.49
C TYR A 204 -4.91 13.21 2.79
N LEU A 205 -4.44 14.14 1.96
CA LEU A 205 -3.27 14.94 2.26
C LEU A 205 -3.76 16.24 2.92
N GLN A 206 -3.39 16.47 4.18
CA GLN A 206 -3.92 17.58 4.96
C GLN A 206 -2.81 18.51 5.41
N LEU A 207 -2.90 19.79 5.05
CA LEU A 207 -2.11 20.86 5.65
C LEU A 207 -2.73 21.28 6.98
N ASN A 208 -1.91 21.38 8.02
CA ASN A 208 -2.30 21.80 9.36
C ASN A 208 -1.39 22.95 9.82
N VAL A 209 -2.00 24.00 10.35
CA VAL A 209 -1.29 25.10 11.04
C VAL A 209 -1.77 25.13 12.49
N ASP A 210 -0.86 24.79 13.41
CA ASP A 210 -1.10 24.57 14.84
C ASP A 210 -0.78 25.86 15.64
N PRO A 211 -1.79 26.62 16.09
CA PRO A 211 -1.58 27.83 16.88
C PRO A 211 -1.30 27.47 18.34
N ALA A 212 -0.34 28.15 18.95
CA ALA A 212 -0.03 27.91 20.36
C ALA A 212 -1.26 28.04 21.29
N GLY A 213 -1.33 27.21 22.33
CA GLY A 213 -2.42 27.27 23.31
C GLY A 213 -3.76 26.68 22.81
N PRO A 214 -4.91 27.07 23.39
CA PRO A 214 -6.17 26.32 23.26
C PRO A 214 -6.96 26.66 21.98
N ALA A 215 -6.30 26.74 20.82
CA ALA A 215 -6.95 26.92 19.53
C ALA A 215 -6.91 25.61 18.74
N LEU A 216 -7.97 25.32 17.97
CA LEU A 216 -7.94 24.22 17.00
C LEU A 216 -6.97 24.56 15.86
N ASP A 217 -6.53 23.57 15.09
CA ASP A 217 -5.68 23.73 13.90
C ASP A 217 -6.43 24.42 12.75
N LEU A 218 -5.70 25.06 11.83
CA LEU A 218 -6.27 25.47 10.54
C LEU A 218 -5.97 24.34 9.56
N GLU A 219 -7.02 23.66 9.11
CA GLU A 219 -6.89 22.42 8.35
C GLU A 219 -7.40 22.58 6.92
N ILE A 220 -6.55 22.25 5.94
CA ILE A 220 -6.89 22.22 4.51
C ILE A 220 -6.67 20.78 4.00
N PRO A 221 -7.73 19.95 3.93
CA PRO A 221 -7.63 18.59 3.42
C PRO A 221 -7.84 18.53 1.90
N PHE A 222 -7.01 17.73 1.23
CA PHE A 222 -7.20 17.29 -0.14
C PHE A 222 -7.37 15.79 -0.20
N GLU A 223 -8.43 15.33 -0.85
CA GLU A 223 -8.58 13.92 -1.18
C GLU A 223 -7.59 13.56 -2.30
N VAL A 224 -6.79 12.51 -2.07
CA VAL A 224 -5.81 12.01 -3.02
C VAL A 224 -6.05 10.53 -3.30
N ILE A 225 -5.62 10.09 -4.47
CA ILE A 225 -5.83 8.72 -4.95
C ILE A 225 -4.49 8.02 -5.01
N ILE A 226 -4.35 6.94 -4.26
CA ILE A 226 -3.16 6.08 -4.28
C ILE A 226 -3.44 4.94 -5.26
N GLY A 227 -2.85 5.00 -6.44
CA GLY A 227 -2.98 4.01 -7.50
C GLY A 227 -1.87 2.96 -7.50
N THR A 228 -1.93 2.06 -8.48
CA THR A 228 -0.85 1.09 -8.77
C THR A 228 -0.13 1.38 -10.07
N ILE A 229 -0.77 2.11 -10.99
CA ILE A 229 -0.15 2.55 -12.25
C ILE A 229 -0.05 4.07 -12.23
N PRO A 230 1.15 4.64 -12.40
CA PRO A 230 1.34 6.09 -12.37
C PRO A 230 0.71 6.77 -13.60
N LEU A 231 0.45 8.07 -13.47
CA LEU A 231 0.02 8.88 -14.60
C LEU A 231 1.11 8.91 -15.68
N ALA A 232 0.71 8.75 -16.95
CA ALA A 232 1.62 8.75 -18.09
C ALA A 232 2.47 10.03 -18.17
N SER A 233 1.89 11.18 -17.81
CA SER A 233 2.57 12.48 -17.77
C SER A 233 3.73 12.52 -16.79
N VAL A 234 3.68 11.74 -15.70
CA VAL A 234 4.75 11.64 -14.71
C VAL A 234 5.88 10.76 -15.24
N VAL A 235 5.54 9.62 -15.84
CA VAL A 235 6.53 8.67 -16.38
C VAL A 235 7.35 9.29 -17.52
N GLN A 236 6.72 10.07 -18.39
CA GLN A 236 7.40 10.74 -19.51
C GLN A 236 8.47 11.76 -19.07
N GLN A 237 8.42 12.23 -17.82
CA GLN A 237 9.42 13.16 -17.28
C GLN A 237 10.71 12.46 -16.87
N PHE A 238 10.72 11.13 -16.77
CA PHE A 238 11.92 10.35 -16.45
C PHE A 238 12.55 9.79 -17.73
N PRO A 239 13.86 10.05 -17.98
CA PRO A 239 14.53 9.54 -19.18
C PRO A 239 14.59 8.01 -19.16
N PRO A 240 14.58 7.35 -20.33
CA PRO A 240 14.66 5.89 -20.42
C PRO A 240 15.93 5.40 -19.73
N MET A 241 15.75 4.50 -18.77
CA MET A 241 16.88 3.78 -18.18
C MET A 241 17.52 2.92 -19.28
N PRO A 242 18.85 2.94 -19.46
CA PRO A 242 19.49 2.03 -20.40
C PRO A 242 19.10 0.60 -20.02
N PRO A 243 18.78 -0.27 -20.99
CA PRO A 243 18.44 -1.66 -20.69
C PRO A 243 19.60 -2.29 -19.90
N PRO A 244 19.30 -3.15 -18.90
CA PRO A 244 20.35 -3.90 -18.22
C PRO A 244 21.17 -4.65 -19.28
N PRO A 245 22.51 -4.71 -19.13
CA PRO A 245 23.36 -5.37 -20.12
C PRO A 245 22.83 -6.78 -20.36
N SER A 246 22.46 -7.05 -21.61
CA SER A 246 21.91 -8.33 -22.01
C SER A 246 22.92 -9.44 -21.71
N ILE A 247 22.42 -10.58 -21.22
CA ILE A 247 23.22 -11.79 -20.95
C ILE A 247 24.02 -12.24 -22.19
N MET A 248 23.62 -11.80 -23.40
CA MET A 248 24.39 -11.98 -24.64
C MET A 248 25.81 -11.40 -24.59
N SER A 249 26.11 -10.40 -23.76
CA SER A 249 27.47 -9.87 -23.62
C SER A 249 28.39 -10.77 -22.77
N ARG A 250 27.87 -11.78 -22.06
CA ARG A 250 28.68 -12.75 -21.30
C ARG A 250 29.09 -13.98 -22.09
N MET A 251 28.60 -14.19 -23.32
CA MET A 251 28.96 -15.37 -24.13
C MET A 251 30.37 -15.32 -24.76
N TYR A 252 31.13 -14.24 -24.60
CA TYR A 252 32.51 -14.13 -25.10
C TYR A 252 33.59 -14.10 -24.01
N ALA A 253 33.28 -14.51 -22.78
CA ALA A 253 34.27 -14.76 -21.75
C ALA A 253 34.23 -16.25 -21.36
N TRP A 254 35.12 -17.01 -22.00
CA TRP A 254 35.51 -18.36 -21.64
C TRP A 254 36.02 -18.37 -20.20
N GLU A 255 35.41 -19.16 -19.32
CA GLU A 255 36.11 -20.17 -18.52
C GLU A 255 35.13 -21.02 -17.70
N THR A 256 35.44 -22.30 -17.67
CA THR A 256 34.67 -23.42 -17.13
C THR A 256 34.67 -23.44 -15.61
N VAL A 257 33.50 -23.35 -14.99
CA VAL A 257 33.27 -23.82 -13.61
C VAL A 257 31.86 -24.40 -13.51
N PRO A 258 31.65 -25.62 -12.97
CA PRO A 258 30.30 -26.15 -12.80
C PRO A 258 29.67 -25.47 -11.58
N SER A 259 28.76 -24.53 -11.83
CA SER A 259 27.93 -23.90 -10.80
C SER A 259 26.47 -24.25 -11.03
N ALA A 260 25.76 -24.46 -9.91
CA ALA A 260 24.37 -24.89 -9.78
C ALA A 260 23.40 -24.26 -10.79
N PRO A 261 22.30 -24.95 -11.16
CA PRO A 261 21.32 -24.40 -12.09
C PRO A 261 20.82 -23.04 -11.58
N PRO A 262 20.66 -22.04 -12.46
CA PRO A 262 20.16 -20.74 -12.07
C PRO A 262 18.80 -20.90 -11.40
N GLN A 263 18.64 -20.40 -10.18
CA GLN A 263 17.31 -20.09 -9.70
C GLN A 263 16.79 -18.98 -10.62
N GLU A 264 15.81 -19.31 -11.45
CA GLU A 264 14.99 -18.30 -12.11
C GLU A 264 14.37 -17.45 -11.00
N GLU A 265 14.94 -16.26 -10.76
CA GLU A 265 14.21 -15.21 -10.07
C GLU A 265 13.00 -14.89 -10.96
N LEU A 266 11.86 -15.50 -10.64
CA LEU A 266 10.57 -15.15 -11.19
C LEU A 266 10.24 -13.74 -10.71
N TYR A 267 10.80 -12.73 -11.39
CA TYR A 267 10.34 -11.37 -11.26
C TYR A 267 8.85 -11.36 -11.63
N PRO A 268 7.98 -10.77 -10.80
CA PRO A 268 6.59 -10.56 -11.17
C PRO A 268 6.54 -9.87 -12.54
N LEU A 269 5.75 -10.43 -13.47
CA LEU A 269 5.51 -9.80 -14.76
C LEU A 269 5.04 -8.35 -14.51
N PRO A 270 5.60 -7.35 -15.22
CA PRO A 270 5.13 -5.98 -15.08
C PRO A 270 3.62 -5.93 -15.40
N PRO A 271 2.85 -5.06 -14.73
CA PRO A 271 1.43 -4.92 -15.02
C PRO A 271 1.24 -4.61 -16.51
N PRO A 272 0.17 -5.12 -17.14
CA PRO A 272 -0.06 -4.96 -18.58
C PRO A 272 -0.41 -3.51 -18.86
N THR A 273 0.60 -2.67 -19.02
CA THR A 273 0.43 -1.24 -19.28
C THR A 273 1.26 -0.88 -20.49
N GLY A 274 0.62 -0.23 -21.47
CA GLY A 274 1.26 0.31 -22.67
C GLY A 274 2.14 1.53 -22.39
N LEU A 275 2.66 1.65 -21.16
CA LEU A 275 3.53 2.74 -20.73
C LEU A 275 5.00 2.33 -20.91
N PRO A 276 5.77 3.01 -21.77
CA PRO A 276 7.17 2.69 -21.98
C PRO A 276 8.01 3.04 -20.74
N ASN A 277 9.03 2.22 -20.45
CA ASN A 277 10.16 2.53 -19.55
C ASN A 277 9.87 2.63 -18.03
N LEU A 278 8.85 1.96 -17.49
CA LEU A 278 8.72 1.81 -16.04
C LEU A 278 9.82 0.87 -15.49
N PRO A 279 10.60 1.26 -14.47
CA PRO A 279 11.46 0.31 -13.76
C PRO A 279 10.60 -0.82 -13.16
N PRO A 280 11.16 -2.03 -12.97
CA PRO A 280 10.44 -3.09 -12.28
C PRO A 280 10.01 -2.58 -10.88
N PRO A 281 8.76 -2.82 -10.46
CA PRO A 281 8.28 -2.33 -9.18
C PRO A 281 9.09 -2.98 -8.05
N SER A 282 9.49 -2.18 -7.05
CA SER A 282 9.97 -2.74 -5.79
C SER A 282 8.78 -3.05 -4.89
N TYR A 283 8.97 -3.91 -3.90
CA TYR A 283 7.90 -4.28 -2.97
C TYR A 283 8.35 -4.07 -1.52
N GLY A 284 7.49 -3.46 -0.72
CA GLY A 284 7.71 -3.27 0.71
C GLY A 284 6.54 -3.83 1.54
N GLU A 285 6.85 -4.32 2.74
CA GLU A 285 5.82 -4.74 3.71
C GLU A 285 4.92 -3.55 4.09
N ALA A 286 3.63 -3.81 4.22
CA ALA A 286 2.65 -2.83 4.64
C ALA A 286 3.03 -2.19 5.99
N ILE A 287 2.86 -0.87 6.08
CA ILE A 287 3.07 -0.10 7.32
C ILE A 287 2.16 -0.51 8.49
N THR A 288 1.18 -1.39 8.27
CA THR A 288 0.30 -1.95 9.31
C THR A 288 0.97 -3.08 10.09
N GLY A 289 2.08 -3.63 9.60
CA GLY A 289 2.84 -4.69 10.26
C GLY A 289 2.30 -6.10 9.98
N LYS A 290 2.87 -7.08 10.69
CA LYS A 290 2.53 -8.50 10.54
C LYS A 290 1.36 -8.89 11.43
N PHE A 291 0.49 -9.74 10.89
CA PHE A 291 -0.67 -10.30 11.58
C PHE A 291 -0.57 -11.83 11.62
N ASP A 292 -1.05 -12.41 12.72
CA ASP A 292 -1.23 -13.86 12.81
C ASP A 292 -2.40 -14.28 11.91
N ILE A 293 -2.17 -15.30 11.06
CA ILE A 293 -3.16 -15.81 10.12
C ILE A 293 -3.83 -17.12 10.57
N ARG A 294 -3.57 -17.57 11.80
CA ARG A 294 -4.28 -18.71 12.39
C ARG A 294 -5.78 -18.44 12.41
N GLU A 295 -6.54 -19.45 12.01
CA GLU A 295 -8.00 -19.47 12.05
C GLU A 295 -8.47 -20.14 13.34
N GLU A 296 -9.72 -19.88 13.71
CA GLU A 296 -10.36 -20.54 14.85
C GLU A 296 -10.41 -22.05 14.60
N GLY A 297 -9.85 -22.84 15.54
CA GLY A 297 -9.71 -24.29 15.41
C GLY A 297 -8.37 -24.77 14.85
N ASP A 298 -7.48 -23.86 14.42
CA ASP A 298 -6.11 -24.25 14.08
C ASP A 298 -5.37 -24.75 15.34
N ASN A 299 -4.70 -25.90 15.22
CA ASN A 299 -3.92 -26.53 16.28
C ASN A 299 -2.44 -26.67 15.88
N GLU A 300 -1.65 -27.37 16.69
CA GLU A 300 -0.23 -27.64 16.45
C GLU A 300 0.09 -28.40 15.14
N HIS A 301 -0.91 -28.99 14.50
CA HIS A 301 -0.77 -29.66 13.20
C HIS A 301 -0.92 -28.70 12.01
N VAL A 302 -1.25 -27.43 12.25
CA VAL A 302 -1.24 -26.37 11.24
C VAL A 302 0.13 -25.71 11.21
N LYS A 303 0.85 -25.90 10.10
CA LYS A 303 2.22 -25.41 9.88
C LYS A 303 2.28 -24.37 8.76
N GLY A 304 3.37 -23.61 8.71
CA GLY A 304 3.65 -22.65 7.64
C GLY A 304 4.16 -21.30 8.16
N ASN A 305 4.30 -20.33 7.26
CA ASN A 305 4.54 -18.95 7.65
C ASN A 305 3.21 -18.31 8.03
N LEU A 306 2.94 -18.26 9.34
CA LEU A 306 1.68 -17.79 9.89
C LEU A 306 1.69 -16.31 10.30
N GLN A 307 2.81 -15.62 10.08
CA GLN A 307 2.94 -14.17 10.30
C GLN A 307 2.97 -13.49 8.94
N TYR A 308 1.96 -12.67 8.65
CA TYR A 308 1.74 -12.11 7.33
C TYR A 308 1.56 -10.60 7.36
N ALA A 309 2.30 -9.90 6.52
CA ALA A 309 2.02 -8.53 6.12
C ALA A 309 1.87 -8.54 4.59
N PRO A 310 0.82 -7.93 4.03
CA PRO A 310 0.75 -7.69 2.59
C PRO A 310 1.96 -6.87 2.13
N VAL A 311 2.46 -7.14 0.93
CA VAL A 311 3.49 -6.32 0.28
C VAL A 311 2.87 -5.49 -0.82
N TYR A 312 3.22 -4.21 -0.87
CA TYR A 312 2.75 -3.28 -1.90
C TYR A 312 3.92 -2.76 -2.71
N THR A 313 3.62 -2.23 -3.90
CA THR A 313 4.66 -1.60 -4.72
C THR A 313 5.29 -0.41 -3.98
N TYR A 314 6.53 -0.08 -4.34
CA TYR A 314 7.33 1.04 -3.83
C TYR A 314 8.44 1.37 -4.83
#